data_AF-A0A975YPE7-F1
#
_entry.id   AF-A0A975YPE7-F1
#
_cell.length_a   1.000
_cell.length_b   1.000
_cell.length_c   1.000
_cell.angle_alpha   90.00
_cell.angle_beta   90.00
_cell.angle_gamma   90.00
#
_symmetry.space_group_name_H-M   'P 1'
#
loop_
_entity.id
_entity.type
_entity.pdbx_description
1 polymer ?
#
loop_
_entity_poly.entity_id
_entity_poly.type
_entity_poly.pdbx_seq_one_letter_code
_entity_poly.pdbx_strand_id
1 'polypeptide(L)' 'MAITIRDIDNHQLMLSQLKELTELPTMSKSLIQGGYLALQYHQLYQQQQEENQQLRAELETLRAKVDGFVDAFEALKRR' A
#
# COMPACT_ATOMS: atom_id res chain seq x y z
N MET A 1 17.94 -18.17 24.66
CA MET A 1 18.64 -17.00 25.22
C MET A 1 19.27 -16.10 24.15
N ALA A 2 20.01 -16.62 23.17
CA ALA A 2 20.52 -15.77 22.06
C ALA A 2 19.42 -15.21 21.13
N ILE A 3 18.37 -16.01 20.86
CA ILE A 3 17.23 -15.59 20.01
C ILE A 3 16.40 -14.50 20.71
N THR A 4 16.13 -14.68 22.01
CA THR A 4 15.37 -13.72 22.83
C THR A 4 16.08 -12.38 23.02
N ILE A 5 17.42 -12.34 23.04
CA ILE A 5 18.17 -11.07 23.15
C ILE A 5 18.09 -10.29 21.83
N ARG A 6 18.18 -10.99 20.67
CA ARG A 6 18.01 -10.36 19.35
C ARG A 6 16.63 -9.69 19.18
N ASP A 7 15.56 -10.30 19.67
CA ASP A 7 14.23 -9.70 19.59
C ASP A 7 14.09 -8.45 20.48
N ILE A 8 14.76 -8.42 21.63
CA ILE A 8 14.78 -7.24 22.51
C ILE A 8 15.53 -6.08 21.86
N ASP A 9 16.67 -6.36 21.21
CA ASP A 9 17.46 -5.35 20.49
C ASP A 9 16.65 -4.75 19.32
N ASN A 10 15.91 -5.60 18.58
CA ASN A 10 15.04 -5.16 17.50
C ASN A 10 13.88 -4.29 18.01
N HIS A 11 13.25 -4.67 19.12
CA HIS A 11 12.19 -3.87 19.72
C HIS A 11 12.69 -2.51 20.21
N GLN A 12 13.88 -2.45 20.81
CA GLN A 12 14.49 -1.18 21.22
C GLN A 12 14.79 -0.27 20.02
N LEU A 13 15.31 -0.84 18.93
CA LEU A 13 15.56 -0.10 17.69
C LEU A 13 14.26 0.46 17.08
N MET A 14 13.19 -0.34 17.05
CA MET A 14 11.89 0.12 16.58
C MET A 14 11.34 1.27 17.42
N LEU A 15 11.47 1.19 18.75
CA LEU A 15 10.99 2.22 19.65
C LEU A 15 11.81 3.52 19.53
N SER A 16 13.12 3.43 19.33
CA SER A 16 13.95 4.62 19.07
C SER A 16 13.59 5.28 17.75
N GLN A 17 13.40 4.51 16.69
CA GLN A 17 12.95 5.01 15.38
C GLN A 17 11.56 5.66 15.48
N LEU A 18 10.63 5.06 16.23
CA LEU A 18 9.29 5.61 16.44
C LEU A 18 9.35 6.95 17.21
N LYS A 19 10.25 7.05 18.19
CA LYS A 19 10.46 8.30 18.94
C LYS A 19 11.02 9.40 18.04
N GLU A 20 11.98 9.08 17.18
CA GLU A 20 12.52 10.01 16.18
C GLU A 20 11.44 10.45 15.18
N LEU A 21 10.66 9.51 14.64
CA LEU A 21 9.59 9.79 13.68
C LEU A 21 8.45 10.65 14.23
N THR A 22 8.17 10.54 15.53
CA THR A 22 7.08 11.29 16.18
C THR A 22 7.55 12.59 16.83
N GLU A 23 8.86 12.79 16.97
CA GLU A 23 9.50 13.94 17.65
C GLU A 23 8.99 14.18 19.08
N LEU A 24 8.36 13.17 19.69
CA LEU A 24 7.72 13.31 20.99
C LEU A 24 8.69 13.01 22.14
N PRO A 25 8.59 13.75 23.27
CA PRO A 25 9.55 13.63 24.36
C PRO A 25 9.44 12.29 25.11
N THR A 26 8.26 11.68 25.14
CA THR A 26 7.95 10.48 25.94
C THR A 26 7.54 9.31 25.05
N MET A 27 8.14 8.14 25.29
CA MET A 27 7.87 6.90 24.55
C MET A 27 6.38 6.52 24.51
N SER A 28 5.63 6.74 25.59
CA SER A 28 4.20 6.45 25.65
C SER A 28 3.40 7.26 24.62
N LYS A 29 3.69 8.55 24.49
CA LYS A 29 3.04 9.41 23.49
C LYS A 29 3.47 9.03 22.07
N SER A 30 4.75 8.69 21.86
CA SER A 30 5.25 8.19 20.56
C SER A 30 4.54 6.91 20.15
N LEU A 31 4.31 5.98 21.09
CA LEU A 31 3.57 4.75 20.84
C LEU A 31 2.10 4.99 20.48
N ILE A 32 1.42 5.89 21.21
CA ILE A 32 0.03 6.23 20.94
C ILE A 32 -0.09 6.88 19.55
N GLN A 33 0.78 7.85 19.24
CA GLN A 33 0.81 8.48 17.92
C GLN A 33 1.18 7.48 16.82
N GLY A 34 2.14 6.60 17.06
CA GLY A 34 2.49 5.50 16.17
C GLY A 34 1.31 4.57 15.87
N GLY A 35 0.50 4.26 16.88
CA GLY A 35 -0.74 3.49 16.72
C GLY A 35 -1.76 4.20 15.83
N TYR A 36 -1.97 5.51 16.02
CA TYR A 36 -2.86 6.29 15.15
C TYR A 36 -2.34 6.36 13.71
N LEU A 37 -1.04 6.57 13.51
CA LEU A 37 -0.41 6.58 12.20
C LEU A 37 -0.57 5.23 11.50
N ALA A 38 -0.36 4.12 12.21
CA ALA A 38 -0.55 2.78 11.66
C ALA A 38 -1.98 2.56 11.14
N LEU A 39 -2.99 2.99 11.90
CA LEU A 39 -4.40 2.92 11.48
C LEU A 39 -4.67 3.79 10.25
N GLN A 40 -4.14 5.01 10.24
CA GLN A 40 -4.32 5.95 9.13
C GLN A 40 -3.67 5.43 7.84
N TYR A 41 -2.44 4.92 7.92
CA TYR A 41 -1.75 4.34 6.77
C TYR A 41 -2.45 3.07 6.27
N HIS A 42 -3.01 2.28 7.18
CA HIS A 42 -3.81 1.12 6.78
C HIS A 42 -5.06 1.52 5.99
N GLN A 43 -5.77 2.55 6.44
CA GLN A 43 -6.93 3.08 5.73
C GLN A 43 -6.54 3.66 4.35
N LEU A 44 -5.45 4.42 4.29
CA LEU A 44 -4.94 4.97 3.03
C LEU A 44 -4.57 3.85 2.04
N TYR A 45 -3.92 2.80 2.54
CA TYR A 45 -3.58 1.63 1.75
C TYR A 45 -4.82 0.94 1.19
N GLN A 46 -5.85 0.71 2.01
CA GLN A 46 -7.11 0.11 1.56
C GLN A 46 -7.77 0.94 0.46
N GLN A 47 -7.83 2.26 0.66
CA GLN A 47 -8.40 3.16 -0.34
C GLN A 47 -7.62 3.12 -1.66
N GLN A 48 -6.29 3.19 -1.62
CA GLN A 48 -5.45 3.10 -2.82
C GLN A 48 -5.54 1.72 -3.49
N GLN A 49 -5.73 0.67 -2.71
CA GLN A 49 -5.91 -0.68 -3.22
C GLN A 49 -7.24 -0.80 -3.99
N GLU A 50 -8.33 -0.28 -3.44
CA GLU A 50 -9.63 -0.23 -4.11
C GLU A 50 -9.57 0.60 -5.40
N GLU A 51 -8.97 1.79 -5.36
CA GLU A 51 -8.78 2.65 -6.53
C GLU A 51 -7.93 1.95 -7.61
N ASN A 52 -6.84 1.30 -7.24
CA ASN A 52 -6.03 0.52 -8.18
C ASN A 52 -6.82 -0.63 -8.80
N GLN A 53 -7.66 -1.31 -8.03
CA GLN A 53 -8.49 -2.39 -8.56
C GLN A 53 -9.51 -1.86 -9.58
N GLN A 54 -10.14 -0.72 -9.29
CA GLN A 54 -11.08 -0.06 -10.20
C GLN A 54 -10.38 0.37 -11.51
N LEU A 55 -9.25 1.06 -11.40
CA LEU A 55 -8.46 1.50 -12.56
C LEU A 55 -7.98 0.32 -13.41
N ARG A 56 -7.57 -0.79 -12.78
CA ARG A 56 -7.19 -2.01 -13.50
C ARG A 56 -8.37 -2.62 -14.25
N ALA A 57 -9.54 -2.68 -13.61
CA ALA A 57 -10.75 -3.17 -14.26
C ALA A 57 -11.13 -2.28 -15.47
N GLU A 58 -11.05 -0.96 -15.32
CA GLU A 58 -11.30 -0.03 -16.42
C GLU A 58 -10.31 -0.22 -17.58
N LEU A 59 -9.01 -0.36 -17.30
CA LEU A 59 -8.00 -0.62 -18.32
C LEU A 59 -8.26 -1.92 -19.08
N GLU A 60 -8.64 -3.00 -18.40
CA GLU A 60 -8.99 -4.26 -19.07
C GLU A 60 -10.22 -4.10 -19.96
N THR A 61 -11.25 -3.37 -19.51
CA THR A 61 -12.42 -3.09 -20.36
C THR A 61 -12.08 -2.24 -21.58
N LEU A 62 -11.20 -1.26 -21.43
CA LEU A 62 -10.78 -0.39 -22.52
C LEU A 62 -9.94 -1.17 -23.53
N ARG A 63 -9.03 -2.02 -23.04
CA ARG A 63 -8.23 -2.91 -23.87
C ARG A 63 -9.11 -3.84 -24.70
N ALA A 64 -10.10 -4.49 -24.09
CA ALA A 64 -11.04 -5.34 -24.80
C ALA A 64 -11.83 -4.59 -25.90
N LYS A 65 -12.21 -3.33 -25.64
CA LYS A 65 -12.87 -2.47 -26.65
C LYS A 65 -11.95 -2.14 -27.82
N VAL A 66 -10.69 -1.81 -27.54
CA VAL A 66 -9.70 -1.51 -28.58
C VAL A 66 -9.42 -2.75 -29.42
N ASP A 67 -9.17 -3.89 -28.78
CA ASP A 67 -8.92 -5.16 -29.47
C ASP A 67 -10.11 -5.53 -30.37
N GLY A 68 -11.34 -5.44 -29.85
CA GLY A 68 -12.55 -5.69 -30.64
C GLY A 68 -12.74 -4.72 -31.81
N PHE A 69 -12.34 -3.45 -31.66
CA PHE A 69 -12.36 -2.48 -32.76
C PHE A 69 -11.33 -2.83 -33.84
N VAL A 70 -10.10 -3.17 -33.44
CA VAL A 70 -9.02 -3.55 -34.36
C VAL A 70 -9.40 -4.81 -35.13
N ASP A 71 -9.94 -5.82 -34.45
CA ASP A 71 -10.40 -7.06 -35.08
C ASP A 71 -11.52 -6.81 -36.10
N ALA A 72 -12.52 -6.01 -35.73
CA ALA A 72 -13.61 -5.66 -36.63
C ALA A 72 -13.12 -4.87 -37.86
N PHE A 73 -12.16 -3.95 -37.66
CA PHE A 73 -11.57 -3.17 -38.73
C PHE A 73 -10.75 -4.05 -39.70
N GLU A 74 -9.95 -4.99 -39.18
CA GLU A 74 -9.23 -5.95 -40.01
C GLU A 74 -10.17 -6.85 -40.82
N ALA A 75 -11.26 -7.33 -40.20
CA ALA A 75 -12.26 -8.15 -40.87
C ALA A 75 -12.94 -7.41 -42.03
N LEU A 76 -13.22 -6.11 -41.85
CA LEU A 76 -13.73 -5.23 -42.90
C LEU A 76 -12.72 -5.01 -44.04
N LYS A 77 -11.44 -4.86 -43.72
CA LYS A 77 -10.37 -4.62 -44.70
C LYS A 77 -10.01 -5.84 -45.56
N ARG A 78 -10.24 -7.06 -45.06
CA ARG A 78 -10.02 -8.32 -45.82
C ARG A 78 -11.17 -8.70 -46.75
N ARG A 79 -12.28 -7.96 -46.73
CA ARG A 79 -13.44 -8.15 -47.61
C ARG A 79 -13.31 -7.31 -48.87
#